data_AF-A0AAV1JFH7-F1
#
_entry.id   AF-A0AAV1JFH7-F1
#
_cell.length_a   1.000
_cell.length_b   1.000
_cell.length_c   1.000
_cell.angle_alpha   90.00
_cell.angle_beta   90.00
_cell.angle_gamma   90.00
#
_symmetry.space_group_name_H-M   'P 1'
#
loop_
_entity.id
_entity.type
_entity.pdbx_description
1 polymer ?
#
loop_
_entity_poly.entity_id
_entity_poly.type
_entity_poly.pdbx_seq_one_letter_code
_entity_poly.pdbx_strand_id
1 'polypeptide(L)'
;MSLLRSSPNEPRSSSQPDLSTVLCKESKITTRKRRLPDHCECKQEVLDLRLEITRMSTLLEQFIATQKQTMDMMQNSISDISNDLSNKQSTSTLVLEQGVLQTQLVERRKNSHLETKLNVQHQLDRMNNIEIKGIPAKKSENLIELVARIGEVIGQPVLPRTMYQNSHFIEHKPIIVGFTRRYLKENFVATARSYKTLSTDQIGFNGTP
;
A
#
# COMPACT_ATOMS: atom_id res chain seq x y z
N MET A 1 -26.21 -20.27 -8.37
CA MET A 1 -26.74 -21.26 -7.40
C MET A 1 -28.02 -20.64 -6.84
N SER A 2 -29.24 -20.97 -7.20
CA SER A 2 -29.80 -22.17 -7.81
C SER A 2 -31.07 -21.79 -8.56
N LEU A 3 -31.25 -22.39 -9.73
CA LEU A 3 -32.50 -22.40 -10.49
C LEU A 3 -33.59 -23.12 -9.69
N LEU A 4 -34.77 -22.52 -9.67
CA LEU A 4 -36.01 -23.15 -9.19
C LEU A 4 -36.36 -24.32 -10.12
N ARG A 5 -36.40 -25.53 -9.53
CA ARG A 5 -37.02 -26.73 -10.09
C ARG A 5 -38.43 -26.85 -9.52
N SER A 6 -39.40 -27.01 -10.42
CA SER A 6 -40.70 -27.66 -10.21
C SER A 6 -41.27 -27.93 -11.60
N SER A 7 -42.05 -28.96 -11.90
CA SER A 7 -42.07 -30.39 -11.54
C SER A 7 -42.72 -31.10 -12.75
N PRO A 8 -42.55 -32.42 -12.95
CA PRO A 8 -42.90 -33.10 -14.19
C PRO A 8 -44.29 -33.78 -14.16
N ASN A 9 -44.78 -34.10 -15.36
CA ASN A 9 -45.63 -35.24 -15.76
C ASN A 9 -46.86 -35.61 -14.90
N GLU A 10 -48.06 -35.60 -15.50
CA GLU A 10 -48.60 -36.81 -16.12
C GLU A 10 -49.86 -36.57 -16.97
N PRO A 11 -50.14 -37.45 -17.95
CA PRO A 11 -51.18 -37.29 -18.96
C PRO A 11 -52.47 -37.99 -18.55
N ARG A 12 -53.64 -37.45 -18.91
CA ARG A 12 -54.89 -38.21 -18.83
C ARG A 12 -55.82 -37.96 -20.01
N SER A 13 -56.12 -39.09 -20.64
CA SER A 13 -57.43 -39.47 -21.18
C SER A 13 -57.79 -38.98 -22.58
N SER A 14 -57.29 -39.75 -23.53
CA SER A 14 -57.90 -40.09 -24.80
C SER A 14 -59.39 -40.48 -24.71
N SER A 15 -60.18 -39.99 -25.66
CA SER A 15 -61.36 -40.67 -26.17
C SER A 15 -61.46 -40.43 -27.68
N GLN A 16 -60.74 -41.26 -28.43
CA GLN A 16 -61.01 -41.50 -29.86
C GLN A 16 -62.21 -42.44 -29.97
N PRO A 17 -63.20 -42.16 -30.84
CA PRO A 17 -64.11 -43.20 -31.31
C PRO A 17 -63.42 -44.03 -32.41
N ASP A 18 -63.30 -45.32 -32.13
CA ASP A 18 -62.88 -46.40 -33.02
C ASP A 18 -63.92 -46.60 -34.14
N LEU A 19 -63.49 -46.46 -35.41
CA LEU A 19 -64.31 -46.57 -36.61
C LEU A 19 -64.09 -47.92 -37.32
N SER A 20 -64.00 -49.01 -36.56
CA SER A 20 -63.91 -50.37 -37.08
C SER A 20 -65.25 -51.10 -37.03
N THR A 21 -66.20 -50.71 -37.88
CA THR A 21 -67.24 -51.62 -38.42
C THR A 21 -67.88 -50.99 -39.65
N VAL A 22 -67.17 -51.14 -40.76
CA VAL A 22 -67.71 -51.04 -42.11
C VAL A 22 -68.69 -52.20 -42.30
N LEU A 23 -69.98 -51.90 -42.42
CA LEU A 23 -70.94 -52.81 -43.03
C LEU A 23 -71.59 -52.07 -44.21
N CYS A 24 -71.07 -52.41 -45.39
CA CYS A 24 -71.49 -51.99 -46.71
C CYS A 24 -73.01 -51.94 -46.86
N LYS A 25 -73.53 -50.74 -47.09
CA LYS A 25 -74.71 -50.54 -47.94
C LYS A 25 -74.28 -49.69 -49.13
N GLU A 26 -74.30 -50.30 -50.30
CA GLU A 26 -74.04 -49.69 -51.60
C GLU A 26 -74.88 -48.42 -51.77
N SER A 27 -74.26 -47.27 -51.51
CA SER A 27 -74.77 -46.00 -51.98
C SER A 27 -74.20 -45.78 -53.37
N LYS A 28 -75.03 -46.06 -54.39
CA LYS A 28 -74.82 -45.63 -55.78
C LYS A 28 -74.79 -44.10 -55.83
N ILE A 29 -73.66 -43.51 -55.43
CA ILE A 29 -73.41 -42.08 -55.58
C ILE A 29 -72.77 -41.90 -56.95
N THR A 30 -73.57 -41.37 -57.87
CA THR A 30 -73.08 -40.91 -59.16
C THR A 30 -72.08 -39.77 -58.93
N THR A 31 -70.83 -39.96 -59.32
CA THR A 31 -69.85 -38.86 -59.37
C THR A 31 -70.23 -37.94 -60.52
N ARG A 32 -71.20 -37.05 -60.29
CA ARG A 32 -71.42 -35.89 -61.14
C ARG A 32 -70.18 -34.99 -60.98
N LYS A 33 -69.36 -34.95 -62.02
CA LYS A 33 -68.26 -34.02 -62.21
C LYS A 33 -68.83 -32.60 -62.12
N ARG A 34 -68.87 -32.00 -60.92
CA ARG A 34 -69.24 -30.59 -60.75
C ARG A 34 -68.17 -29.78 -61.46
N ARG A 35 -68.58 -29.04 -62.50
CA ARG A 35 -67.79 -27.94 -63.05
C ARG A 35 -67.44 -27.01 -61.89
N LEU A 36 -66.14 -26.82 -61.67
CA LEU A 36 -65.61 -25.82 -60.75
C LEU A 36 -66.19 -24.45 -61.16
N PRO A 37 -66.77 -23.67 -60.25
CA PRO A 37 -66.82 -22.22 -60.42
C PRO A 37 -65.38 -21.71 -60.27
N ASP A 38 -64.85 -21.08 -61.32
CA ASP A 38 -63.46 -20.58 -61.35
C ASP A 38 -63.18 -19.40 -60.40
N HIS A 39 -64.18 -18.94 -59.64
CA HIS A 39 -64.01 -17.94 -58.59
C HIS A 39 -64.56 -18.45 -57.26
N CYS A 40 -63.64 -18.89 -56.39
CA CYS A 40 -63.90 -19.22 -55.01
C CYS A 40 -63.22 -18.16 -54.15
N GLU A 41 -64.00 -17.24 -53.54
CA GLU A 41 -63.51 -16.16 -52.65
C GLU A 41 -62.62 -16.70 -51.52
N CYS A 42 -62.92 -17.90 -51.01
CA CYS A 42 -62.10 -18.57 -50.00
C CYS A 42 -60.64 -18.84 -50.45
N LYS A 43 -60.38 -19.03 -51.76
CA LYS A 43 -58.99 -19.15 -52.25
C LYS A 43 -58.24 -17.82 -52.14
N GLN A 44 -58.92 -16.70 -52.37
CA GLN A 44 -58.31 -15.38 -52.28
C GLN A 44 -58.02 -15.00 -50.83
N GLU A 45 -58.97 -15.23 -49.92
CA GLU A 45 -58.77 -15.00 -48.47
C GLU A 45 -57.60 -15.81 -47.89
N VAL A 46 -57.45 -17.08 -48.32
CA VAL A 46 -56.32 -17.93 -47.89
C VAL A 46 -54.98 -17.41 -48.44
N LEU A 47 -54.95 -16.84 -49.64
CA LEU A 47 -53.76 -16.20 -50.18
C LEU A 47 -53.42 -14.92 -49.41
N ASP A 48 -54.42 -14.11 -49.10
CA ASP A 48 -54.23 -12.86 -48.34
C ASP A 48 -53.73 -13.13 -46.91
N LEU A 49 -54.27 -14.15 -46.24
CA LEU A 49 -53.77 -14.60 -44.93
C LEU A 49 -52.31 -15.09 -45.00
N ARG A 50 -51.94 -15.81 -46.07
CA ARG A 50 -50.55 -16.26 -46.26
C ARG A 50 -49.61 -15.08 -46.50
N LEU A 51 -50.06 -14.07 -47.23
CA LEU A 51 -49.30 -12.83 -47.41
C LEU A 51 -49.11 -12.09 -46.09
N GLU A 52 -50.16 -11.97 -45.26
CA GLU A 52 -50.04 -11.31 -43.96
C GLU A 52 -49.17 -12.10 -42.98
N ILE A 53 -49.26 -13.43 -42.96
CA ILE A 53 -48.34 -14.29 -42.17
C ILE A 53 -46.90 -14.07 -42.61
N THR A 54 -46.65 -13.99 -43.92
CA THR A 54 -45.31 -13.72 -44.45
C THR A 54 -44.82 -12.33 -44.01
N ARG A 55 -45.71 -11.32 -44.06
CA ARG A 55 -45.42 -9.95 -43.62
C ARG A 55 -45.13 -9.87 -42.11
N MET A 56 -45.87 -10.62 -41.30
CA MET A 56 -45.61 -10.71 -39.86
C MET A 56 -44.30 -11.44 -39.57
N SER A 57 -43.99 -12.51 -40.31
CA SER A 57 -42.73 -13.24 -40.17
C SER A 57 -41.53 -12.34 -40.44
N THR A 58 -41.57 -11.54 -41.51
CA THR A 58 -40.48 -10.61 -41.83
C THR A 58 -40.32 -9.50 -40.78
N LEU A 59 -41.43 -8.98 -40.23
CA LEU A 59 -41.38 -8.00 -39.14
C LEU A 59 -40.78 -8.61 -37.86
N LEU A 60 -41.10 -9.86 -37.53
CA LEU A 60 -40.50 -10.56 -36.39
C LEU A 60 -39.01 -10.80 -36.59
N GLU A 61 -38.58 -11.20 -37.79
CA GLU A 61 -37.16 -11.36 -38.12
C GLU A 61 -36.40 -10.04 -37.98
N GLN A 62 -36.96 -8.94 -38.48
CA GLN A 62 -36.38 -7.60 -38.34
C GLN A 62 -36.32 -7.15 -36.88
N PHE A 63 -37.35 -7.42 -36.09
CA PHE A 63 -37.39 -7.10 -34.67
C PHE A 63 -36.31 -7.88 -33.90
N ILE A 64 -36.17 -9.19 -34.16
CA ILE A 64 -35.14 -10.03 -33.54
C ILE A 64 -33.74 -9.53 -33.93
N ALA A 65 -33.52 -9.19 -35.20
CA ALA A 65 -32.24 -8.66 -35.67
C ALA A 65 -31.90 -7.33 -34.97
N THR A 66 -32.87 -6.43 -34.85
CA THR A 66 -32.70 -5.14 -34.17
C THR A 66 -32.43 -5.33 -32.68
N GLN A 67 -33.19 -6.20 -32.00
CA GLN A 67 -32.99 -6.55 -30.59
C GLN A 67 -31.59 -7.12 -30.34
N LYS A 68 -31.13 -8.02 -31.21
CA LYS A 68 -29.79 -8.59 -31.12
C LYS A 68 -28.72 -7.51 -31.24
N GLN A 69 -28.85 -6.62 -32.22
CA GLN A 69 -27.93 -5.49 -32.37
C GLN A 69 -27.92 -4.58 -31.14
N THR A 70 -29.09 -4.27 -30.57
CA THR A 70 -29.16 -3.47 -29.34
C THR A 70 -28.52 -4.17 -28.15
N MET A 71 -28.69 -5.48 -28.04
CA MET A 71 -28.06 -6.28 -26.98
C MET A 71 -26.54 -6.32 -27.13
N ASP A 72 -26.02 -6.48 -28.35
CA ASP A 72 -24.58 -6.46 -28.63
C ASP A 72 -23.96 -5.08 -28.28
N MET A 73 -24.64 -3.99 -28.64
CA MET A 73 -24.21 -2.63 -28.27
C MET A 73 -24.21 -2.43 -26.75
N MET A 74 -25.24 -2.92 -26.06
CA MET A 74 -25.30 -2.88 -24.60
C MET A 74 -24.18 -3.70 -23.96
N GLN A 75 -23.90 -4.90 -24.46
CA GLN A 75 -22.84 -5.77 -23.98
C GLN A 75 -21.47 -5.06 -24.05
N ASN A 76 -21.19 -4.41 -25.18
CA ASN A 76 -19.95 -3.66 -25.37
C ASN A 76 -19.86 -2.46 -24.41
N SER A 77 -20.95 -1.70 -24.27
CA SER A 77 -21.00 -0.56 -23.34
C SER A 77 -20.80 -0.98 -21.88
N ILE A 78 -21.37 -2.12 -21.47
CA ILE A 78 -21.18 -2.68 -20.13
C ILE A 78 -19.71 -3.09 -19.93
N SER A 79 -19.09 -3.70 -20.93
CA SER A 79 -17.66 -4.06 -20.89
C SER A 79 -16.78 -2.82 -20.73
N ASP A 80 -17.06 -1.75 -21.47
CA ASP A 80 -16.29 -0.51 -21.40
C ASP A 80 -16.42 0.15 -20.02
N ILE A 81 -17.64 0.20 -19.46
CA ILE A 81 -17.88 0.70 -18.10
C ILE A 81 -17.14 -0.14 -17.06
N SER A 82 -17.16 -1.47 -17.21
CA SER A 82 -16.45 -2.38 -16.30
C SER A 82 -14.93 -2.12 -16.31
N ASN A 83 -14.36 -1.89 -17.50
CA ASN A 83 -12.94 -1.58 -17.66
C ASN A 83 -12.59 -0.20 -17.06
N ASP A 84 -13.40 0.83 -17.32
CA ASP A 84 -13.19 2.17 -16.75
C ASP A 84 -13.28 2.14 -15.22
N LEU A 85 -14.25 1.41 -14.65
CA LEU A 85 -14.40 1.25 -13.21
C LEU A 85 -13.18 0.57 -12.57
N SER A 86 -12.66 -0.49 -13.20
CA SER A 86 -11.45 -1.18 -12.74
C SER A 86 -10.23 -0.25 -12.76
N ASN A 87 -10.03 0.49 -13.84
CA ASN A 87 -8.92 1.44 -13.97
C ASN A 87 -9.01 2.58 -12.95
N LYS A 88 -10.21 3.13 -12.72
CA LYS A 88 -10.44 4.17 -11.71
C LYS A 88 -10.18 3.66 -10.30
N GLN A 89 -10.57 2.42 -10.00
CA GLN A 89 -10.28 1.80 -8.71
C GLN A 89 -8.77 1.67 -8.48
N SER A 90 -8.01 1.18 -9.47
CA SER A 90 -6.55 1.12 -9.39
C SER A 90 -5.90 2.49 -9.26
N THR A 91 -6.44 3.52 -9.94
CA THR A 91 -5.94 4.89 -9.82
C THR A 91 -6.17 5.44 -8.41
N SER A 92 -7.34 5.18 -7.83
CA SER A 92 -7.66 5.61 -6.47
C SER A 92 -6.73 4.99 -5.42
N THR A 93 -6.36 3.72 -5.56
CA THR A 93 -5.42 3.07 -4.63
C THR A 93 -4.02 3.68 -4.74
N LEU A 94 -3.55 3.94 -5.96
CA LEU A 94 -2.25 4.58 -6.18
C LEU A 94 -2.18 6.00 -5.60
N VAL A 95 -3.25 6.79 -5.70
CA VAL A 95 -3.31 8.14 -5.11
C VAL A 95 -3.21 8.08 -3.58
N LEU A 96 -3.87 7.11 -2.94
CA LEU A 96 -3.77 6.91 -1.50
C LEU A 96 -2.35 6.50 -1.07
N GLU A 97 -1.74 5.54 -1.78
CA GLU A 97 -0.35 5.13 -1.53
C GLU A 97 0.63 6.29 -1.70
N GLN A 98 0.45 7.11 -2.73
CA GLN A 98 1.27 8.30 -2.95
C GLN A 98 1.18 9.29 -1.78
N GLY A 99 -0.02 9.52 -1.23
CA GLY A 99 -0.21 10.37 -0.07
C GLY A 99 0.48 9.86 1.19
N VAL A 100 0.43 8.53 1.42
CA VAL A 100 1.14 7.87 2.53
C VAL A 100 2.65 8.02 2.36
N LEU A 101 3.19 7.73 1.17
CA LEU A 101 4.63 7.86 0.88
C LEU A 101 5.12 9.30 1.04
N GLN A 102 4.34 10.29 0.60
CA GLN A 102 4.68 11.69 0.76
C GLN A 102 4.77 12.10 2.23
N THR A 103 3.83 11.61 3.05
CA THR A 103 3.83 11.82 4.51
C THR A 103 5.07 11.20 5.16
N GLN A 104 5.37 9.95 4.82
CA GLN A 104 6.55 9.24 5.33
C GLN A 104 7.87 9.93 4.94
N LEU A 105 7.96 10.48 3.72
CA LEU A 105 9.14 11.23 3.28
C LEU A 105 9.33 12.53 4.07
N VAL A 106 8.24 13.25 4.37
CA VAL A 106 8.29 14.46 5.19
C VAL A 106 8.74 14.14 6.61
N GLU A 107 8.20 13.08 7.22
CA GLU A 107 8.62 12.63 8.55
C GLU A 107 10.08 12.18 8.58
N ARG A 108 10.52 11.40 7.59
CA ARG A 108 11.92 10.96 7.47
C ARG A 108 12.87 12.15 7.38
N ARG A 109 12.52 13.19 6.60
CA ARG A 109 13.32 14.43 6.51
C ARG A 109 13.39 15.16 7.84
N LYS A 110 12.26 15.25 8.58
CA LYS A 110 12.23 15.86 9.91
C LYS A 110 13.12 15.10 10.89
N ASN A 111 13.04 13.77 10.90
CA ASN A 111 13.87 12.94 11.78
C ASN A 111 15.36 13.10 11.47
N SER A 112 15.74 13.03 10.19
CA SER A 112 17.13 13.24 9.76
C SER A 112 17.66 14.64 10.16
N HIS A 113 16.82 15.67 10.06
CA HIS A 113 17.15 17.02 10.52
C HIS A 113 17.34 17.10 12.04
N LEU A 114 16.46 16.45 12.80
CA LEU A 114 16.56 16.40 14.27
C LEU A 114 17.80 15.63 14.73
N GLU A 115 18.11 14.50 14.09
CA GLU A 115 19.34 13.74 14.34
C GLU A 115 20.59 14.59 14.09
N THR A 116 20.59 15.35 12.98
CA THR A 116 21.70 16.26 12.67
C THR A 116 21.84 17.34 13.74
N LYS A 117 20.74 17.96 14.17
CA LYS A 117 20.75 18.97 15.24
C LYS A 117 21.24 18.40 16.56
N LEU A 118 20.77 17.20 16.94
CA LEU A 118 21.23 16.51 18.15
C LEU A 118 22.73 16.22 18.09
N ASN A 119 23.23 15.74 16.95
CA ASN A 119 24.66 15.48 16.79
C ASN A 119 25.48 16.77 16.91
N VAL A 120 25.06 17.87 16.28
CA VAL A 120 25.72 19.18 16.40
C VAL A 120 25.71 19.64 17.86
N GLN A 121 24.56 19.53 18.54
CA GLN A 121 24.45 19.90 19.95
C GLN A 121 25.39 19.07 20.83
N HIS A 122 25.43 17.75 20.66
CA HIS A 122 26.32 16.87 21.40
C HIS A 122 27.81 17.19 21.15
N GLN A 123 28.16 17.61 19.92
CA GLN A 123 29.51 18.06 19.61
C GLN A 123 29.84 19.38 20.31
N LEU A 124 28.91 20.33 20.33
CA LEU A 124 29.09 21.61 21.02
C LEU A 124 29.23 21.43 22.53
N ASP A 125 28.43 20.56 23.14
CA ASP A 125 28.47 20.25 24.58
C ASP A 125 29.81 19.63 25.00
N ARG A 126 30.46 18.90 24.09
CA ARG A 126 31.76 18.24 24.33
C ARG A 126 32.95 19.06 23.84
N MET A 127 32.73 20.17 23.13
CA MET A 127 33.77 20.93 22.43
C MET A 127 34.84 21.47 23.40
N ASN A 128 34.39 21.90 24.57
CA ASN A 128 35.23 22.47 25.62
C ASN A 128 35.69 21.44 26.67
N ASN A 129 35.37 20.16 26.47
CA ASN A 129 35.73 19.11 27.41
C ASN A 129 37.05 18.46 27.00
N ILE A 130 37.81 18.03 28.01
CA ILE A 130 38.93 17.10 27.87
C ILE A 130 38.60 15.80 28.59
N GLU A 131 39.19 14.72 28.10
CA GLU A 131 39.07 13.39 28.68
C GLU A 131 40.48 12.93 29.08
N ILE A 132 40.68 12.63 30.36
CA ILE A 132 41.95 12.14 30.88
C ILE A 132 41.77 10.68 31.29
N LYS A 133 42.60 9.81 30.73
CA LYS A 133 42.58 8.35 30.95
C LYS A 133 43.83 7.92 31.71
N GLY A 134 43.75 6.75 32.36
CA GLY A 134 44.90 6.11 33.01
C GLY A 134 45.31 6.74 34.34
N ILE A 135 44.43 7.52 34.98
CA ILE A 135 44.67 8.07 36.32
C ILE A 135 44.28 7.02 37.36
N PRO A 136 45.18 6.63 38.29
CA PRO A 136 44.85 5.73 39.39
C PRO A 136 43.73 6.31 40.27
N ALA A 137 42.86 5.43 40.76
CA ALA A 137 41.73 5.87 41.55
C ALA A 137 42.15 6.17 43.00
N LYS A 138 42.08 7.44 43.44
CA LYS A 138 42.21 7.83 44.86
C LYS A 138 40.89 8.38 45.42
N LYS A 139 40.45 7.85 46.58
CA LYS A 139 39.27 8.36 47.28
C LYS A 139 39.50 9.82 47.72
N SER A 140 38.46 10.66 47.56
CA SER A 140 38.46 12.07 47.95
C SER A 140 39.47 12.96 47.21
N GLU A 141 39.84 12.60 45.97
CA GLU A 141 40.67 13.46 45.14
C GLU A 141 39.87 14.59 44.48
N ASN A 142 40.42 15.80 44.52
CA ASN A 142 39.90 16.93 43.76
C ASN A 142 40.41 16.86 42.30
N LEU A 143 39.51 16.50 41.37
CA LEU A 143 39.87 16.33 39.96
C LEU A 143 40.31 17.65 39.31
N ILE A 144 39.79 18.79 39.77
CA ILE A 144 40.15 20.10 39.24
C ILE A 144 41.60 20.44 39.61
N GLU A 145 42.00 20.15 40.85
CA GLU A 145 43.39 20.33 41.30
C GLU A 145 44.34 19.38 40.58
N LEU A 146 43.92 18.12 40.33
CA LEU A 146 44.71 17.18 39.54
C LEU A 146 44.99 17.74 38.13
N VAL A 147 43.98 18.28 37.44
CA VAL A 147 44.18 18.88 36.11
C VAL A 147 45.06 20.12 36.18
N ALA A 148 44.97 20.92 37.25
CA ALA A 148 45.89 22.03 37.48
C ALA A 148 47.34 21.57 37.61
N ARG A 149 47.60 20.50 38.41
CA ARG A 149 48.94 19.89 38.53
C ARG A 149 49.46 19.37 37.19
N ILE A 150 48.60 18.71 36.40
CA ILE A 150 48.97 18.26 35.05
C ILE A 150 49.38 19.47 34.21
N GLY A 151 48.62 20.56 34.26
CA GLY A 151 48.93 21.81 33.59
C GLY A 151 50.30 22.37 33.96
N GLU A 152 50.65 22.36 35.24
CA GLU A 152 51.99 22.77 35.70
C GLU A 152 53.09 21.89 35.12
N VAL A 153 52.92 20.56 35.16
CA VAL A 153 53.92 19.60 34.66
C VAL A 153 54.17 19.75 33.16
N ILE A 154 53.11 19.97 32.37
CA ILE A 154 53.24 20.14 30.91
C ILE A 154 53.66 21.56 30.50
N GLY A 155 53.78 22.51 31.45
CA GLY A 155 54.11 23.90 31.15
C GLY A 155 52.94 24.75 30.62
N GLN A 156 51.70 24.32 30.86
CA GLN A 156 50.48 25.09 30.59
C GLN A 156 49.61 25.18 31.85
N PRO A 157 49.95 26.06 32.82
CA PRO A 157 49.18 26.21 34.04
C PRO A 157 47.73 26.63 33.74
N VAL A 158 46.78 26.01 34.43
CA VAL A 158 45.35 26.28 34.31
C VAL A 158 44.74 26.51 35.68
N LEU A 159 43.96 27.58 35.80
CA LEU A 159 43.36 27.97 37.09
C LEU A 159 42.10 27.14 37.36
N PRO A 160 41.88 26.63 38.58
CA PRO A 160 40.67 25.89 38.95
C PRO A 160 39.36 26.60 38.58
N ARG A 161 39.29 27.93 38.71
CA ARG A 161 38.11 28.74 38.34
C ARG A 161 37.75 28.69 36.85
N THR A 162 38.69 28.30 35.99
CA THR A 162 38.49 28.20 34.53
C THR A 162 38.03 26.81 34.08
N MET A 163 37.80 25.91 35.04
CA MET A 163 37.42 24.53 34.83
C MET A 163 36.17 24.18 35.63
N TYR A 164 35.42 23.19 35.16
CA TYR A 164 34.31 22.59 35.87
C TYR A 164 34.30 21.08 35.63
N GLN A 165 33.94 20.32 36.66
CA GLN A 165 33.94 18.87 36.61
C GLN A 165 32.61 18.36 36.03
N ASN A 166 32.69 17.56 34.97
CA ASN A 166 31.52 16.99 34.29
C ASN A 166 31.27 15.51 34.64
N SER A 167 32.21 14.85 35.32
CA SER A 167 32.10 13.43 35.67
C SER A 167 32.25 13.21 37.17
N HIS A 168 31.40 12.34 37.75
CA HIS A 168 31.66 11.78 39.07
C HIS A 168 32.79 10.75 39.00
N PHE A 169 33.68 10.79 39.99
CA PHE A 169 34.79 9.86 40.10
C PHE A 169 34.26 8.44 40.31
N ILE A 170 34.53 7.56 39.34
CA ILE A 170 34.20 6.13 39.38
C ILE A 170 35.45 5.39 38.93
N GLU A 171 35.76 4.29 39.60
CA GLU A 171 36.94 3.47 39.34
C GLU A 171 37.05 3.11 37.85
N HIS A 172 38.23 3.28 37.28
CA HIS A 172 38.55 3.08 35.85
C HIS A 172 37.78 3.94 34.83
N LYS A 173 36.96 4.91 35.25
CA LYS A 173 36.34 5.86 34.31
C LYS A 173 37.29 7.01 33.97
N PRO A 174 37.25 7.51 32.73
CA PRO A 174 37.96 8.72 32.37
C PRO A 174 37.46 9.91 33.17
N ILE A 175 38.37 10.81 33.50
CA ILE A 175 38.05 12.10 34.11
C ILE A 175 37.65 13.06 32.99
N ILE A 176 36.43 13.60 33.07
CA ILE A 176 35.93 14.60 32.12
C ILE A 176 35.91 15.97 32.79
N VAL A 177 36.75 16.88 32.29
CA VAL A 177 36.82 18.27 32.74
C VAL A 177 36.44 19.19 31.60
N GLY A 178 35.51 20.10 31.87
CA GLY A 178 35.12 21.17 30.96
C GLY A 178 35.92 22.44 31.26
N PHE A 179 36.34 23.14 30.21
CA PHE A 179 36.92 24.48 30.32
C PHE A 179 35.85 25.54 30.07
N THR A 180 35.92 26.66 30.79
CA THR A 180 35.03 27.81 30.55
C THR A 180 35.24 28.40 29.15
N ARG A 181 36.47 28.30 28.62
CA ARG A 181 36.85 28.89 27.32
C ARG A 181 37.57 27.87 26.44
N ARG A 182 37.20 27.83 25.16
CA ARG A 182 37.72 26.88 24.18
C ARG A 182 39.23 26.98 23.96
N TYR A 183 39.77 28.19 23.84
CA TYR A 183 41.21 28.37 23.60
C TYR A 183 42.07 27.85 24.75
N LEU A 184 41.59 27.87 26.00
CA LEU A 184 42.31 27.30 27.14
C LEU A 184 42.43 25.79 26.99
N LYS A 185 41.34 25.13 26.62
CA LYS A 185 41.31 23.70 26.30
C LYS A 185 42.23 23.37 25.13
N GLU A 186 42.18 24.14 24.05
CA GLU A 186 43.00 23.89 22.86
C GLU A 186 44.49 24.06 23.14
N ASN A 187 44.88 25.11 23.88
CA ASN A 187 46.26 25.31 24.31
C ASN A 187 46.72 24.18 25.24
N PHE A 188 45.90 23.80 26.23
CA PHE A 188 46.21 22.68 27.13
C PHE A 188 46.45 21.38 26.36
N VAL A 189 45.55 21.02 25.42
CA VAL A 189 45.69 19.81 24.61
C VAL A 189 46.90 19.89 23.67
N ALA A 190 47.18 21.04 23.07
CA ALA A 190 48.33 21.23 22.19
C ALA A 190 49.66 21.07 22.94
N THR A 191 49.76 21.67 24.12
CA THR A 191 50.95 21.55 24.98
C THR A 191 51.10 20.11 25.50
N ALA A 192 50.00 19.47 25.94
CA ALA A 192 50.03 18.08 26.39
C ALA A 192 50.48 17.12 25.28
N ARG A 193 50.04 17.32 24.03
CA ARG A 193 50.50 16.54 22.87
C ARG A 193 51.99 16.76 22.59
N SER A 194 52.48 17.98 22.79
CA SER A 194 53.90 18.32 22.60
C SER A 194 54.80 17.75 23.70
N TYR A 195 54.26 17.55 24.91
CA TYR A 195 54.96 16.97 26.06
C TYR A 195 55.27 15.46 25.91
N LYS A 196 54.52 14.75 25.05
CA LYS A 196 54.66 13.32 24.66
C LYS A 196 54.38 12.29 25.77
N THR A 197 54.98 12.40 26.95
CA THR A 197 54.90 11.37 28.00
C THR A 197 54.74 11.98 29.38
N LEU A 198 53.58 11.76 30.00
CA LEU A 198 53.27 12.17 31.36
C LEU A 198 53.25 10.92 32.26
N SER A 199 54.11 10.87 33.28
CA SER A 199 54.10 9.79 34.27
C SER A 199 53.18 10.10 35.45
N THR A 200 52.61 9.06 36.05
CA THR A 200 51.77 9.16 37.24
C THR A 200 52.52 9.74 38.45
N ASP A 201 53.83 9.49 38.54
CA ASP A 201 54.66 10.03 39.63
C ASP A 201 54.75 11.56 39.59
N GLN A 202 54.79 12.13 38.38
CA GLN A 202 54.89 13.59 38.17
C GLN A 202 53.63 14.33 38.63
N ILE A 203 52.50 13.63 38.74
CA ILE A 203 51.20 14.21 39.08
C ILE A 203 50.71 13.79 40.48
N GLY A 204 51.60 13.17 41.27
CA GLY A 204 51.39 12.87 42.68
C GLY A 204 50.96 11.43 43.00
N PHE A 205 51.05 10.51 42.04
CA PHE A 205 50.83 9.09 42.25
C PHE A 205 52.17 8.35 42.23
N ASN A 206 52.82 8.28 43.39
CA ASN A 206 53.99 7.43 43.57
C ASN A 206 53.50 6.00 43.72
N GLY A 207 53.96 5.09 42.87
CA GLY A 207 53.67 3.66 43.02
C GLY A 207 54.14 3.17 44.38
N THR A 208 53.24 2.68 45.22
CA THR A 208 53.62 1.68 46.23
C THR A 208 53.88 0.37 45.48
N PRO A 209 55.05 -0.26 45.68
CA PRO A 209 55.35 -1.57 45.07
C PRO A 209 54.36 -2.65 45.49
#